data_AF-A0A317H8D3-F1
#
_entry.id   AF-A0A317H8D3-F1
#
_cell.length_a   1.000
_cell.length_b   1.000
_cell.length_c   1.000
_cell.angle_alpha   90.00
_cell.angle_beta   90.00
_cell.angle_gamma   90.00
#
_symmetry.space_group_name_H-M   'P 1'
#
loop_
_entity.id
_entity.type
_entity.pdbx_description
1 polymer ?
#
loop_
_entity_poly.entity_id
_entity_poly.type
_entity_poly.pdbx_seq_one_letter_code
_entity_poly.pdbx_strand_id
1 'polypeptide(L)' 'MEPEVKDFLKRIVWSVFFGLLWLMLNMTLGIYFDLLFIHDKIDMGNIFFYVFVILSLSGLIWYYAKTWKKKFPHG' A
#
# COMPACT_ATOMS: atom_id res chain seq x y z
N MET A 1 -5.35 -20.82 20.43
CA MET A 1 -4.80 -20.72 19.06
C MET A 1 -3.32 -20.94 19.17
N GLU A 2 -2.74 -21.84 18.39
CA GLU A 2 -1.30 -22.04 18.37
C GLU A 2 -0.59 -20.72 18.02
N PRO A 3 0.55 -20.39 18.65
CA PRO A 3 1.26 -19.14 18.42
C PRO A 3 1.55 -18.87 16.93
N GLU A 4 1.88 -19.92 16.18
CA GLU A 4 2.15 -19.84 14.74
C GLU A 4 0.93 -19.42 13.92
N VAL A 5 -0.23 -20.02 14.19
CA VAL A 5 -1.49 -19.67 13.50
C VAL A 5 -1.86 -18.22 13.79
N LYS A 6 -1.68 -17.76 15.04
CA LYS A 6 -1.93 -16.37 15.42
C LYS A 6 -1.02 -15.40 14.69
N ASP A 7 0.27 -15.71 14.57
CA ASP A 7 1.24 -14.87 13.87
C ASP A 7 0.98 -14.83 12.36
N PHE A 8 0.58 -15.96 11.78
CA PHE A 8 0.15 -16.04 10.38
C PHE A 8 -1.07 -15.18 10.09
N LEU A 9 -2.13 -15.30 10.91
CA LEU A 9 -3.33 -14.49 10.76
C LEU A 9 -3.04 -13.00 10.95
N LYS A 10 -2.25 -12.64 11.97
CA LYS A 10 -1.86 -11.24 12.22
C LYS A 10 -1.16 -10.62 11.01
N ARG A 11 -0.28 -11.39 10.37
CA ARG A 11 0.46 -10.99 9.16
C ARG A 11 -0.46 -10.84 7.94
N ILE A 12 -1.46 -11.69 7.77
CA ILE A 12 -2.50 -11.52 6.74
C ILE A 12 -3.28 -10.24 7.00
N VAL A 13 -3.78 -10.06 8.22
CA VAL A 13 -4.57 -8.88 8.62
C VAL A 13 -3.78 -7.60 8.34
N TRP A 14 -2.52 -7.53 8.74
CA TRP A 14 -1.68 -6.37 8.43
C TRP A 14 -1.48 -6.18 6.92
N SER A 15 -1.24 -7.26 6.17
CA SER A 15 -1.09 -7.17 4.72
C SER A 15 -2.33 -6.57 4.08
N VAL A 16 -3.52 -7.10 4.39
CA VAL A 16 -4.80 -6.60 3.88
C VAL A 16 -5.04 -5.16 4.34
N PHE A 17 -4.83 -4.86 5.63
CA PHE A 17 -5.01 -3.52 6.18
C PHE A 17 -4.17 -2.46 5.45
N PHE A 18 -2.88 -2.72 5.26
CA PHE A 18 -2.01 -1.77 4.54
C PHE A 18 -2.41 -1.60 3.08
N GLY A 19 -2.95 -2.64 2.44
CA GLY A 19 -3.41 -2.58 1.06
C GLY A 19 -4.67 -1.75 0.93
N LEU A 20 -5.63 -1.96 1.83
CA LEU A 20 -6.85 -1.17 1.91
C LEU A 20 -6.57 0.28 2.29
N LEU A 21 -5.65 0.51 3.22
CA LEU A 21 -5.22 1.86 3.61
C LEU A 21 -4.58 2.58 2.43
N TRP A 22 -3.70 1.90 1.69
CA TRP A 22 -3.09 2.47 0.49
C TRP A 22 -4.15 2.82 -0.56
N LEU A 23 -5.14 1.94 -0.79
CA LEU A 23 -6.26 2.24 -1.69
C LEU A 23 -7.06 3.45 -1.22
N MET A 24 -7.46 3.52 0.05
CA MET A 24 -8.22 4.66 0.59
C MET A 24 -7.46 5.98 0.45
N LEU A 25 -6.15 5.99 0.72
CA LEU A 25 -5.31 7.18 0.57
C LEU A 25 -5.25 7.63 -0.88
N ASN A 26 -5.04 6.71 -1.82
CA ASN A 26 -4.98 7.05 -3.25
C ASN A 26 -6.34 7.45 -3.81
N MET A 27 -7.44 6.87 -3.33
CA MET A 27 -8.79 7.29 -3.70
C MET A 27 -9.08 8.71 -3.19
N THR A 28 -8.73 9.01 -1.94
CA THR A 28 -8.90 10.34 -1.37
C THR A 28 -8.01 11.35 -2.09
N LEU A 29 -6.71 11.09 -2.20
CA LEU A 29 -5.78 12.02 -2.84
C LEU A 29 -6.02 12.17 -4.34
N GLY A 30 -6.34 11.08 -5.03
CA GLY A 30 -6.51 11.07 -6.48
C GLY A 30 -7.88 11.56 -6.93
N ILE A 31 -8.95 11.04 -6.33
CA ILE A 31 -10.32 11.34 -6.78
C ILE A 31 -10.89 12.53 -6.03
N TYR A 32 -10.82 12.56 -4.71
CA TYR A 32 -11.44 13.65 -3.94
C TYR A 32 -10.75 15.00 -4.16
N PHE A 33 -9.42 15.00 -4.29
CA PHE A 33 -8.66 16.21 -4.67
C PHE A 33 -8.43 16.34 -6.18
N ASP A 34 -9.04 15.48 -6.99
CA ASP A 34 -8.99 15.53 -8.46
C ASP A 34 -7.57 15.41 -9.08
N LEU A 35 -6.56 15.02 -8.27
CA LEU A 35 -5.16 14.90 -8.70
C LEU A 35 -4.91 13.72 -9.66
N LEU A 36 -5.82 12.75 -9.71
CA LEU A 36 -5.76 11.62 -10.62
C LEU A 36 -6.11 12.03 -12.05
N PHE A 37 -7.00 13.00 -12.22
CA PHE A 37 -7.53 13.40 -13.51
C PHE A 37 -6.66 14.51 -14.11
N ILE A 38 -6.20 14.30 -15.34
CA ILE A 38 -5.53 15.32 -16.13
C ILE A 38 -6.58 15.90 -17.05
N HIS A 39 -6.99 17.15 -16.79
CA HIS A 39 -7.98 17.85 -17.60
C HIS A 39 -7.33 18.43 -18.88
N ASP A 40 -6.98 19.71 -18.88
CA ASP A 40 -6.42 20.38 -20.07
C ASP A 40 -4.89 20.35 -20.13
N LYS A 41 -4.23 20.34 -18.97
CA LYS A 41 -2.77 20.35 -18.84
C LYS A 41 -2.34 19.61 -17.59
N ILE A 42 -1.15 19.03 -17.64
CA ILE A 42 -0.52 18.42 -16.48
C ILE A 42 -0.16 19.55 -15.51
N ASP A 43 -0.78 19.55 -14.33
CA ASP A 43 -0.41 20.46 -13.25
C ASP A 43 0.64 19.81 -12.34
N MET A 44 1.35 20.63 -11.56
CA MET A 44 2.30 20.14 -10.56
C MET A 44 1.64 19.19 -9.57
N GLY A 45 0.36 19.42 -9.21
CA GLY A 45 -0.41 18.53 -8.35
C GLY A 45 -0.51 17.10 -8.90
N ASN A 46 -0.77 16.95 -10.20
CA ASN A 46 -0.79 15.64 -10.85
C ASN A 46 0.60 14.98 -10.78
N ILE A 47 1.66 15.71 -11.10
CA ILE A 47 3.04 15.17 -11.09
C ILE A 47 3.41 14.64 -9.71
N PHE A 48 3.18 15.44 -8.66
CA PHE A 48 3.45 15.02 -7.28
C PHE A 48 2.60 13.81 -6.88
N PHE A 49 1.33 13.77 -7.29
CA PHE A 49 0.46 12.63 -7.03
C PHE A 49 0.97 11.35 -7.70
N TYR A 50 1.32 11.39 -8.99
CA TYR A 50 1.84 10.21 -9.69
C TYR A 50 3.19 9.73 -9.13
N VAL A 51 4.09 10.66 -8.77
CA VAL A 51 5.34 10.31 -8.08
C VAL A 51 5.05 9.65 -6.73
N PHE A 52 4.12 10.20 -5.94
CA PHE A 52 3.68 9.62 -4.68
C PHE A 52 3.07 8.22 -4.86
N VAL A 53 2.21 8.00 -5.85
CA VAL A 53 1.59 6.70 -6.16
C VAL A 53 2.68 5.66 -6.46
N ILE A 54 3.64 5.99 -7.33
CA ILE A 54 4.72 5.08 -7.72
C ILE A 54 5.62 4.73 -6.52
N LEU A 55 6.05 5.75 -5.76
CA LEU A 55 6.90 5.55 -4.59
C LEU A 55 6.19 4.75 -3.50
N SER A 56 4.94 5.09 -3.19
CA SER A 56 4.15 4.40 -2.18
C SER A 56 3.80 2.97 -2.57
N LEU A 57 3.49 2.71 -3.85
CA LEU A 57 3.26 1.36 -4.37
C LEU A 57 4.53 0.51 -4.28
N SER A 58 5.67 1.08 -4.68
CA SER A 58 6.97 0.41 -4.58
C SER A 58 7.30 0.07 -3.12
N GLY A 59 7.03 1.00 -2.19
CA GLY A 59 7.17 0.78 -0.75
C GLY A 59 6.23 -0.31 -0.21
N LEU A 60 4.99 -0.34 -0.68
CA LEU A 60 4.01 -1.36 -0.29
C LEU A 60 4.42 -2.76 -0.76
N ILE A 61 4.84 -2.89 -2.03
CA ILE A 61 5.36 -4.14 -2.59
C ILE A 61 6.60 -4.59 -1.82
N TRP A 62 7.53 -3.68 -1.55
CA TRP A 62 8.73 -3.99 -0.74
C TRP A 62 8.36 -4.44 0.68
N TYR A 63 7.41 -3.77 1.33
CA TYR A 63 6.93 -4.12 2.67
C TYR A 63 6.32 -5.52 2.68
N TYR A 64 5.48 -5.86 1.70
CA TYR A 64 4.94 -7.21 1.58
C TYR A 64 6.03 -8.23 1.29
N ALA A 65 6.91 -7.98 0.31
CA ALA A 65 8.02 -8.88 0.01
C ALA A 65 8.90 -9.14 1.24
N LYS A 66 9.23 -8.10 2.02
CA LYS A 66 10.00 -8.22 3.26
C LYS A 66 9.25 -9.00 4.33
N THR A 67 7.96 -8.71 4.49
CA THR A 67 7.11 -9.41 5.45
C THR A 67 7.09 -10.89 5.07
N TRP A 68 6.86 -11.25 3.79
CA TRP A 68 6.71 -12.63 3.28
C TRP A 68 8.02 -13.39 3.10
N LYS A 69 9.16 -12.70 3.05
CA LYS A 69 10.49 -13.31 3.13
C LYS A 69 10.91 -13.73 4.55
N LYS A 70 10.29 -13.17 5.60
CA LYS A 70 10.59 -13.58 6.98
C LYS A 70 10.12 -15.01 7.18
N LYS A 71 11.05 -15.98 7.12
CA LYS A 71 10.77 -17.41 7.36
C LYS A 71 10.12 -17.54 8.74
N PHE A 72 9.09 -18.38 8.82
CA PHE A 72 8.55 -18.82 10.11
C PHE A 72 9.72 -19.34 10.95
N PRO A 73 9.86 -18.93 12.22
CA PRO A 73 10.71 -19.68 13.15
C PRO A 73 10.23 -21.12 13.04
N HIS A 74 11.14 -22.01 12.66
CA HIS A 74 10.90 -23.42 12.38
C HIS A 74 9.87 -24.05 13.34
N GLY A 75 8.88 -24.73 12.78
CA GLY A 75 8.42 -25.98 13.37
C GLY A 75 9.54 -27.02 13.28
#